data_AF-A0A0B8PCB4-F1
#
_entry.id   AF-A0A0B8PCB4-F1
#
_cell.length_a   1.000
_cell.length_b   1.000
_cell.length_c   1.000
_cell.angle_alpha   90.00
_cell.angle_beta   90.00
_cell.angle_gamma   90.00
#
_symmetry.space_group_name_H-M   'P 1'
#
loop_
_entity.id
_entity.type
_entity.pdbx_description
1 polymer ?
#
loop_
_entity_poly.entity_id
_entity_poly.type
_entity_poly.pdbx_seq_one_letter_code
_entity_poly.pdbx_strand_id
1 'polypeptide(L)'
;MSKSGQVRVLAVTAPKRLEAAPDIPTLTEYGNDTVFANWRGFFAAPGTEQAKIDEWNKVLSKMYNTDEWQVVRDRNGWIDNYKADKDFYTFLEDQEKQMGSLMKELGFLK
;
A
#
# COMPACT_ATOMS: atom_id res chain seq x y z
N MET A 1 11.38 3.23 -17.59
CA MET A 1 11.31 1.76 -17.45
C MET A 1 10.17 1.19 -18.30
N SER A 2 8.90 1.31 -17.90
CA SER A 2 7.78 0.89 -18.79
C SER A 2 7.52 1.88 -19.93
N LYS A 3 7.45 3.20 -19.65
CA LYS A 3 7.25 4.25 -20.68
C LYS A 3 8.37 4.36 -21.71
N SER A 4 9.54 3.77 -21.42
CA SER A 4 10.70 3.73 -22.34
C SER A 4 10.70 2.50 -23.25
N GLY A 5 9.63 1.68 -23.25
CA GLY A 5 9.50 0.50 -24.11
C GLY A 5 10.35 -0.71 -23.72
N GLN A 6 11.12 -0.60 -22.62
CA GLN A 6 12.02 -1.66 -22.17
C GLN A 6 11.31 -2.77 -21.39
N VAL A 7 10.09 -2.50 -20.92
CA VAL A 7 9.28 -3.43 -20.13
C VAL A 7 7.83 -3.36 -20.59
N ARG A 8 7.25 -4.52 -20.90
CA ARG A 8 5.80 -4.67 -21.10
C ARG A 8 5.15 -5.14 -19.81
N VAL A 9 4.34 -4.29 -19.20
CA VAL A 9 3.53 -4.68 -18.03
C VAL A 9 2.36 -5.51 -18.52
N LEU A 10 2.16 -6.71 -17.94
CA LEU A 10 1.12 -7.65 -18.36
C LEU A 10 -0.16 -7.50 -17.54
N ALA A 11 -0.03 -7.25 -16.25
CA ALA A 11 -1.14 -7.10 -15.33
C ALA A 11 -0.71 -6.32 -14.08
N VAL A 12 -1.69 -5.83 -13.33
CA VAL A 12 -1.52 -5.29 -11.97
C VAL A 12 -2.24 -6.14 -10.93
N THR A 13 -1.68 -6.24 -9.73
CA THR A 13 -2.28 -6.93 -8.57
C THR A 13 -3.24 -6.01 -7.79
N ALA A 14 -4.05 -5.23 -8.50
CA ALA A 14 -5.01 -4.28 -7.94
C ALA A 14 -6.44 -4.80 -8.09
N PRO A 15 -7.39 -4.40 -7.22
CA PRO A 15 -8.78 -4.85 -7.34
C PRO A 15 -9.50 -4.28 -8.57
N LYS A 16 -9.00 -3.15 -9.10
CA LYS A 16 -9.47 -2.47 -10.30
C LYS A 16 -8.26 -1.90 -11.06
N ARG A 17 -8.43 -1.61 -12.35
CA ARG A 17 -7.41 -0.95 -13.17
C ARG A 17 -7.04 0.40 -12.57
N LEU A 18 -5.78 0.81 -12.74
CA LEU A 18 -5.27 2.07 -12.22
C LEU A 18 -5.61 3.20 -13.18
N GLU A 19 -6.09 4.34 -12.68
CA GLU A 19 -6.32 5.56 -13.49
C GLU A 19 -5.05 6.01 -14.24
N ALA A 20 -3.89 5.82 -13.62
CA ALA A 20 -2.60 6.14 -14.23
C ALA A 20 -2.18 5.15 -15.34
N ALA A 21 -2.86 4.03 -15.48
CA ALA A 21 -2.58 2.99 -16.47
C ALA A 21 -3.85 2.19 -16.84
N PRO A 22 -4.84 2.84 -17.48
CA PRO A 22 -6.17 2.26 -17.72
C PRO A 22 -6.14 1.07 -18.71
N ASP A 23 -5.11 1.00 -19.55
CA ASP A 23 -4.93 -0.07 -20.52
C ASP A 23 -4.32 -1.35 -19.93
N ILE A 24 -3.80 -1.29 -18.69
CA ILE A 24 -3.20 -2.44 -18.03
C ILE A 24 -4.29 -3.19 -17.25
N PRO A 25 -4.58 -4.46 -17.58
CA PRO A 25 -5.60 -5.24 -16.89
C PRO A 25 -5.16 -5.64 -15.48
N THR A 26 -6.12 -5.99 -14.63
CA THR A 26 -5.84 -6.61 -13.33
C THR A 26 -5.59 -8.12 -13.49
N LEU A 27 -5.01 -8.76 -12.47
CA LEU A 27 -4.99 -10.23 -12.40
C LEU A 27 -6.41 -10.82 -12.27
N THR A 28 -7.33 -10.10 -11.63
CA THR A 28 -8.72 -10.55 -11.43
C THR A 28 -9.47 -10.66 -12.77
N GLU A 29 -9.18 -9.79 -13.75
CA GLU A 29 -9.70 -9.91 -15.12
C GLU A 29 -9.22 -11.18 -15.86
N TYR A 30 -8.16 -11.82 -15.37
CA TYR A 30 -7.66 -13.10 -15.86
C TYR A 30 -8.13 -14.31 -15.03
N GLY A 31 -9.07 -14.12 -14.10
CA GLY A 31 -9.55 -15.19 -13.21
C GLY A 31 -8.57 -15.55 -12.10
N ASN A 32 -7.61 -14.69 -11.79
CA ASN A 32 -6.73 -14.82 -10.64
C ASN A 32 -7.07 -13.75 -9.60
N ASP A 33 -7.63 -14.18 -8.47
CA ASP A 33 -8.13 -13.28 -7.42
C ASP A 33 -7.02 -12.66 -6.53
N THR A 34 -5.75 -12.79 -6.94
CA THR A 34 -4.62 -12.22 -6.21
C THR A 34 -4.64 -10.70 -6.29
N VAL A 35 -5.04 -10.08 -5.18
CA VAL A 35 -4.90 -8.64 -4.94
C VAL A 35 -3.81 -8.43 -3.90
N PHE A 36 -2.78 -7.69 -4.27
CA PHE A 36 -1.65 -7.40 -3.41
C PHE A 36 -1.17 -5.97 -3.64
N ALA A 37 -1.34 -5.13 -2.62
CA ALA A 37 -0.89 -3.75 -2.64
C ALA A 37 0.45 -3.63 -1.92
N ASN A 38 1.43 -3.03 -2.59
CA ASN A 38 2.68 -2.64 -1.94
C ASN A 38 2.44 -1.35 -1.13
N TRP A 39 2.29 -1.47 0.18
CA TRP A 39 1.98 -0.37 1.09
C TRP A 39 3.23 0.15 1.81
N ARG A 40 3.12 1.36 2.38
CA ARG A 40 4.18 2.03 3.16
C ARG A 40 3.56 2.58 4.43
N GLY A 41 4.33 2.64 5.50
CA GLY A 41 3.87 3.16 6.79
C GLY A 41 4.97 3.86 7.57
N PHE A 42 4.55 4.59 8.60
CA PHE A 42 5.42 5.24 9.56
C PHE A 42 5.35 4.49 10.88
N PHE A 43 6.50 4.35 11.53
CA PHE A 43 6.64 3.63 12.80
C PHE A 43 7.38 4.51 13.79
N ALA A 44 6.88 4.54 15.03
CA ALA A 44 7.58 5.16 16.15
C ALA A 44 8.42 4.10 16.88
N ALA A 45 9.46 4.54 17.58
CA ALA A 45 10.26 3.65 18.40
C ALA A 45 9.44 3.13 19.60
N PRO A 46 9.71 1.92 20.11
CA PRO A 46 9.09 1.42 21.34
C PRO A 46 9.28 2.42 22.50
N GLY A 47 8.22 2.67 23.26
CA GLY A 47 8.25 3.60 24.39
C GLY A 47 8.13 5.09 24.03
N THR A 48 7.89 5.44 22.77
CA THR A 48 7.57 6.82 22.37
C THR A 48 6.31 7.30 23.12
N GLU A 49 6.37 8.50 23.70
CA GLU A 49 5.23 9.08 24.42
C GLU A 49 4.01 9.28 23.50
N GLN A 50 2.81 8.97 24.00
CA GLN A 50 1.57 9.10 23.22
C GLN A 50 1.36 10.52 22.67
N ALA A 51 1.71 11.55 23.45
CA ALA A 51 1.61 12.93 23.01
C ALA A 51 2.43 13.20 21.73
N LYS A 52 3.59 12.55 21.58
CA LYS A 52 4.43 12.68 20.39
C LYS A 52 3.85 11.92 19.20
N ILE A 53 3.25 10.75 19.45
CA ILE A 53 2.52 9.97 18.44
C ILE A 53 1.35 10.79 17.89
N ASP A 54 0.57 11.41 18.78
CA ASP A 54 -0.59 12.23 18.41
C ASP A 54 -0.19 13.48 17.61
N GLU A 55 0.94 14.12 17.98
CA GLU A 55 1.52 15.23 17.22
C GLU A 55 1.84 14.81 15.78
N TRP A 56 2.53 13.68 15.60
CA TRP A 56 2.88 13.16 14.27
C TRP A 56 1.66 12.72 13.47
N ASN A 57 0.70 12.04 14.10
CA ASN A 57 -0.57 11.68 13.45
C ASN A 57 -1.27 12.92 12.90
N LYS A 58 -1.32 14.01 13.67
CA LYS A 58 -1.91 15.28 13.23
C LYS A 58 -1.15 15.89 12.04
N VAL A 59 0.18 15.87 12.05
CA VAL A 59 1.01 16.39 10.95
C VAL A 59 0.80 15.57 9.68
N LEU A 60 0.83 14.24 9.78
CA LEU A 60 0.62 13.34 8.66
C LEU A 60 -0.79 13.48 8.08
N SER A 61 -1.83 13.49 8.92
CA SER A 61 -3.21 13.71 8.47
C SER A 61 -3.35 15.03 7.71
N LYS A 62 -2.69 16.11 8.15
CA LYS A 62 -2.70 17.38 7.43
C LYS A 62 -1.99 17.28 6.08
N MET A 63 -0.83 16.64 6.02
CA MET A 63 -0.08 16.42 4.78
C MET A 63 -0.92 15.65 3.76
N TYR A 64 -1.67 14.63 4.18
CA TYR A 64 -2.52 13.86 3.28
C TYR A 64 -3.62 14.68 2.59
N ASN A 65 -3.99 15.83 3.17
CA ASN A 65 -5.00 16.74 2.64
C ASN A 65 -4.42 17.86 1.76
N THR A 66 -3.13 17.87 1.45
CA THR A 66 -2.53 18.94 0.61
C THR A 66 -2.43 18.54 -0.86
N ASP A 67 -2.52 19.53 -1.74
CA ASP A 67 -2.41 19.34 -3.19
C ASP A 67 -1.01 18.83 -3.58
N GLU A 68 0.03 19.26 -2.86
CA GLU A 68 1.39 18.80 -3.12
C GLU A 68 1.54 17.30 -2.87
N TRP A 69 0.84 16.76 -1.86
CA TRP A 69 0.83 15.33 -1.63
C TRP A 69 0.11 14.57 -2.73
N GLN A 70 -1.03 15.09 -3.22
CA GLN A 70 -1.74 14.53 -4.37
C GLN A 70 -0.83 14.48 -5.61
N VAL A 71 -0.10 15.56 -5.91
CA VAL A 71 0.87 15.60 -7.03
C VAL A 71 1.96 14.53 -6.88
N VAL A 72 2.48 14.34 -5.67
CA VAL A 72 3.48 13.29 -5.40
C VAL A 72 2.89 11.90 -5.58
N ARG A 73 1.65 11.64 -5.11
CA ARG A 73 0.97 10.35 -5.29
C ARG A 73 0.75 10.04 -6.76
N ASP A 74 0.23 10.99 -7.54
CA ASP A 74 -0.05 10.81 -8.97
C ASP A 74 1.22 10.54 -9.76
N ARG A 75 2.29 11.30 -9.50
CA ARG A 75 3.59 11.10 -10.15
C ARG A 75 4.15 9.70 -9.93
N ASN A 76 3.90 9.11 -8.75
CA ASN A 76 4.37 7.78 -8.39
C ASN A 76 3.34 6.67 -8.67
N GLY A 77 2.13 7.00 -9.15
CA GLY A 77 1.05 6.05 -9.36
C GLY A 77 0.56 5.38 -8.07
N TRP A 78 0.62 6.09 -6.93
CA TRP A 78 0.18 5.57 -5.65
C TRP A 78 -1.32 5.82 -5.44
N ILE A 79 -2.05 4.74 -5.15
CA ILE A 79 -3.45 4.83 -4.72
C ILE A 79 -3.47 5.39 -3.29
N ASP A 80 -4.48 6.20 -2.99
CA ASP A 80 -4.71 6.61 -1.61
C ASP A 80 -5.20 5.42 -0.78
N ASN A 81 -4.39 5.03 0.19
CA ASN A 81 -4.71 4.00 1.18
C ASN A 81 -4.26 4.48 2.56
N TYR A 82 -4.55 5.75 2.87
CA TYR A 82 -4.24 6.30 4.18
C TYR A 82 -5.02 5.55 5.27
N LYS A 83 -4.30 5.06 6.26
CA LYS A 83 -4.85 4.47 7.49
C LYS A 83 -4.16 5.17 8.65
N ALA A 84 -4.92 5.81 9.52
CA ALA A 84 -4.37 6.53 10.66
C ALA A 84 -4.39 5.61 11.89
N ASP A 85 -3.33 5.72 12.70
CA ASP A 85 -3.28 5.18 14.06
C ASP A 85 -3.81 3.73 14.18
N LYS A 86 -4.94 3.52 14.88
CA LYS A 86 -5.54 2.21 15.10
C LYS A 86 -5.87 1.45 13.81
N ASP A 87 -6.33 2.14 12.77
CA ASP A 87 -6.65 1.49 11.49
C ASP A 87 -5.39 0.95 10.83
N PHE A 88 -4.26 1.64 11.00
CA PHE A 88 -2.97 1.18 10.51
C PHE A 88 -2.48 -0.02 11.33
N TYR A 89 -2.64 0.02 12.65
CA TYR A 89 -2.28 -1.09 13.53
C TYR A 89 -3.07 -2.37 13.20
N THR A 90 -4.41 -2.29 13.08
CA THR A 90 -5.25 -3.43 12.68
C THR A 90 -4.85 -3.95 11.30
N PHE A 91 -4.56 -3.06 10.37
CA PHE A 91 -4.06 -3.46 9.05
C PHE A 91 -2.75 -4.24 9.13
N LEU A 92 -1.80 -3.84 9.98
CA LEU A 92 -0.54 -4.56 10.16
C LEU A 92 -0.77 -5.97 10.72
N GLU A 93 -1.63 -6.12 11.72
CA GLU A 93 -1.97 -7.44 12.29
C GLU A 93 -2.58 -8.37 11.24
N ASP A 94 -3.43 -7.84 10.36
CA ASP A 94 -4.03 -8.62 9.29
C ASP A 94 -3.03 -8.96 8.18
N GLN A 95 -2.12 -8.04 7.85
CA GLN A 95 -1.01 -8.32 6.92
C GLN A 95 -0.06 -9.38 7.47
N GLU A 96 0.24 -9.35 8.78
CA GLU A 96 1.07 -10.36 9.43
C GLU A 96 0.42 -11.74 9.36
N LYS A 97 -0.89 -11.84 9.67
CA LYS A 97 -1.64 -13.09 9.56
C LYS A 97 -1.66 -13.63 8.13
N GLN A 98 -1.94 -12.76 7.15
CA GLN A 98 -2.01 -13.14 5.74
C GLN A 98 -0.64 -13.65 5.24
N MET A 99 0.42 -12.89 5.48
CA MET A 99 1.77 -13.25 5.04
C MET A 99 2.31 -14.46 5.80
N GLY A 100 2.06 -14.55 7.10
CA GLY A 100 2.44 -15.70 7.91
C GLY A 100 1.76 -16.99 7.44
N SER A 101 0.49 -16.93 7.07
CA SER A 101 -0.26 -18.08 6.52
C SER A 101 0.32 -18.52 5.17
N LEU A 102 0.56 -17.56 4.27
CA LEU A 102 1.18 -17.81 2.97
C LEU A 102 2.58 -18.43 3.11
N MET A 103 3.41 -17.88 3.99
CA MET A 103 4.78 -18.38 4.20
C MET A 103 4.80 -19.80 4.79
N LYS A 104 3.79 -20.19 5.57
CA LYS A 104 3.62 -21.58 6.04
C LYS A 104 3.18 -22.51 4.92
N GLU A 105 2.21 -22.09 4.11
CA GLU A 105 1.73 -22.87 2.97
C GLU A 105 2.85 -23.13 1.94
N LEU A 106 3.68 -22.12 1.70
CA LEU A 106 4.85 -22.23 0.82
C LEU A 106 6.05 -22.95 1.46
N GLY A 107 5.96 -23.35 2.73
CA GLY A 107 7.00 -24.11 3.44
C GLY A 107 8.21 -23.30 3.91
N PHE A 108 8.14 -21.96 3.91
CA PHE A 108 9.21 -21.09 4.42
C PHE A 108 9.18 -20.93 5.95
N LEU A 109 8.00 -21.03 6.56
CA LEU A 109 7.82 -21.05 8.00
C LEU A 109 7.30 -22.43 8.42
N LYS A 110 7.79 -22.93 9.55
CA LYS A 110 7.33 -24.18 10.18
C LYS A 110 6.16 -23.95 11.12
#